data_AF-A0A2I1MJK5-F1
#
_entry.id   AF-A0A2I1MJK5-F1
#
_cell.length_a   1.000
_cell.length_b   1.000
_cell.length_c   1.000
_cell.angle_alpha   90.00
_cell.angle_beta   90.00
_cell.angle_gamma   90.00
#
_symmetry.space_group_name_H-M   'P 1'
#
loop_
_entity.id
_entity.type
_entity.pdbx_description
1 polymer ?
#
loop_
_entity_poly.entity_id
_entity_poly.type
_entity_poly.pdbx_seq_one_letter_code
_entity_poly.pdbx_strand_id
1 'polypeptide(L)'
;HDQTVLNPTNKFETEANIFAAHLLISDEDVFDNINDQVCDYEIAGKLGVDINLLNLKISELAKMGKFNKPVNVNIPQGDFLKNYRPEHDDYY
;
A
#
# COMPACT_ATOMS: atom_id res chain seq x y z
N HIS A 1 -4.64 -29.78 4.47
CA HIS A 1 -3.97 -29.49 3.19
C HIS A 1 -3.52 -28.05 3.25
N ASP A 2 -2.29 -27.83 3.74
CA ASP A 2 -1.62 -26.53 3.65
C ASP A 2 -1.20 -26.34 2.19
N GLN A 3 -1.90 -25.47 1.49
CA GLN A 3 -1.45 -24.94 0.20
C GLN A 3 -0.86 -23.54 0.39
N THR A 4 0.09 -23.40 1.31
CA THR A 4 1.12 -22.34 1.25
C THR A 4 2.16 -22.74 0.21
N VAL A 5 1.69 -22.99 -1.01
CA VAL A 5 2.57 -23.16 -2.17
C VAL A 5 3.00 -21.74 -2.52
N LEU A 6 4.27 -21.44 -2.23
CA LEU A 6 4.93 -20.20 -2.61
C LEU A 6 4.83 -20.05 -4.14
N ASN A 7 3.75 -19.43 -4.63
CA ASN A 7 3.61 -19.04 -6.02
C ASN A 7 4.65 -17.95 -6.27
N PRO A 8 5.72 -18.21 -7.04
CA PRO A 8 6.77 -17.23 -7.26
C PRO A 8 6.23 -15.96 -7.94
N THR A 9 5.15 -16.07 -8.70
CA THR A 9 4.40 -14.92 -9.24
C THR A 9 3.94 -13.96 -8.14
N ASN A 10 3.43 -14.48 -7.01
CA ASN A 10 2.98 -13.67 -5.88
C ASN A 10 4.16 -12.92 -5.22
N LYS A 11 5.36 -13.52 -5.20
CA LYS A 11 6.56 -12.84 -4.69
C LYS A 11 6.92 -11.64 -5.57
N PHE A 12 6.98 -11.82 -6.89
CA PHE A 12 7.30 -10.71 -7.80
C PHE A 12 6.20 -9.63 -7.82
N GLU A 13 4.93 -10.03 -7.76
CA GLU A 13 3.80 -9.09 -7.61
C GLU A 13 3.92 -8.28 -6.31
N THR A 14 4.25 -8.95 -5.19
CA THR A 14 4.46 -8.28 -3.90
C THR A 14 5.64 -7.31 -3.96
N GLU A 15 6.79 -7.72 -4.50
CA GLU A 15 7.96 -6.85 -4.66
C GLU A 15 7.68 -5.66 -5.59
N ALA A 16 6.94 -5.89 -6.68
CA ALA A 16 6.53 -4.83 -7.60
C ALA A 16 5.56 -3.84 -6.94
N ASN A 17 4.60 -4.32 -6.15
CA ASN A 17 3.67 -3.45 -5.43
C ASN A 17 4.37 -2.64 -4.33
N ILE A 18 5.33 -3.25 -3.61
CA ILE A 18 6.17 -2.53 -2.64
C ILE A 18 6.97 -1.43 -3.35
N PHE A 19 7.60 -1.77 -4.47
CA PHE A 19 8.34 -0.80 -5.28
C PHE A 19 7.43 0.33 -5.77
N ALA A 20 6.25 0.02 -6.30
CA ALA A 20 5.28 1.00 -6.78
C ALA A 20 4.78 1.91 -5.64
N ALA A 21 4.49 1.36 -4.47
CA ALA A 21 4.07 2.13 -3.30
C ALA A 21 5.14 3.15 -2.88
N HIS A 22 6.41 2.73 -2.84
CA HIS A 22 7.53 3.64 -2.54
C HIS A 22 7.81 4.65 -3.66
N LEU A 23 7.50 4.31 -4.91
CA LEU A 23 7.70 5.19 -6.06
C LEU A 23 6.61 6.28 -6.15
N LEU A 24 5.35 5.92 -5.88
CA LEU A 24 4.19 6.78 -6.06
C LEU A 24 3.89 7.66 -4.83
N ILE A 25 4.24 7.19 -3.63
CA ILE A 25 3.90 7.86 -2.36
C ILE A 25 5.20 8.25 -1.68
N SER A 26 5.43 9.55 -1.49
CA SER A 26 6.60 10.04 -0.75
C SER A 26 6.49 9.68 0.74
N ASP A 27 7.64 9.61 1.42
CA ASP A 27 7.64 9.36 2.88
C ASP A 27 6.99 10.54 3.62
N GLU A 28 7.26 11.77 3.15
CA GLU A 28 6.73 13.01 3.67
C GLU A 28 5.20 13.07 3.57
N ASP A 29 4.62 12.68 2.42
CA ASP A 29 3.16 12.63 2.25
C ASP A 29 2.50 11.70 3.27
N VAL A 30 3.14 10.58 3.61
CA VAL A 30 2.62 9.69 4.66
C VAL A 30 2.72 10.35 6.02
N PHE A 31 3.89 10.89 6.38
CA PHE A 31 4.10 11.47 7.71
C PHE A 31 3.26 12.72 7.98
N ASP A 32 3.05 13.56 6.97
CA ASP A 32 2.27 14.79 7.08
C ASP A 32 0.76 14.52 7.21
N ASN A 33 0.29 13.37 6.73
CA ASN A 33 -1.14 13.02 6.75
C ASN A 33 -1.51 12.02 7.84
N ILE A 34 -0.60 11.13 8.25
CA ILE A 34 -0.89 10.10 9.24
C ILE A 34 -1.12 10.73 10.62
N ASN A 35 -2.32 10.52 11.17
CA ASN A 35 -2.66 10.98 12.51
C ASN A 35 -3.74 10.07 13.11
N ASP A 36 -3.94 10.13 14.43
CA ASP A 36 -4.85 9.21 15.14
C ASP A 36 -6.34 9.49 14.88
N GLN A 37 -6.66 10.53 14.09
CA GLN A 37 -8.02 11.00 13.84
C GLN A 37 -8.48 10.82 12.39
N VAL A 38 -7.58 10.46 11.47
CA VAL A 38 -7.86 10.32 10.03
C VAL A 38 -7.67 8.86 9.64
N CYS A 39 -8.63 8.30 8.92
CA CYS A 39 -8.53 6.91 8.45
C CYS A 39 -7.78 6.81 7.12
N ASP A 40 -7.18 5.66 6.84
CA ASP A 40 -6.34 5.45 5.67
C ASP A 40 -7.08 5.74 4.35
N TYR A 41 -8.40 5.51 4.27
CA TYR A 41 -9.23 5.83 3.10
C TYR A 41 -9.23 7.33 2.77
N GLU A 42 -9.28 8.19 3.79
CA GLU A 42 -9.28 9.64 3.60
C GLU A 42 -7.91 10.12 3.12
N ILE A 43 -6.83 9.53 3.66
CA ILE A 43 -5.46 9.82 3.22
C ILE A 43 -5.28 9.37 1.76
N ALA A 44 -5.71 8.15 1.42
CA ALA A 44 -5.62 7.62 0.05
C ALA A 44 -6.39 8.49 -0.95
N GLY A 45 -7.61 8.89 -0.59
CA GLY A 45 -8.42 9.81 -1.40
C GLY A 45 -7.77 11.19 -1.57
N LYS A 46 -7.17 11.74 -0.51
CA LYS A 46 -6.45 13.02 -0.56
C LYS A 46 -5.19 12.96 -1.44
N LEU A 47 -4.47 11.84 -1.40
CA LEU A 47 -3.26 11.61 -2.20
C LEU A 47 -3.57 11.11 -3.62
N GLY A 48 -4.82 10.74 -3.91
CA GLY A 48 -5.23 10.22 -5.22
C GLY A 48 -4.62 8.85 -5.54
N VAL A 49 -4.40 8.01 -4.53
CA VAL A 49 -3.77 6.69 -4.67
C VAL A 49 -4.68 5.56 -4.21
N ASP A 50 -4.40 4.33 -4.67
CA ASP A 50 -5.10 3.15 -4.17
C ASP A 50 -4.82 2.94 -2.67
N ILE A 51 -5.87 2.63 -1.92
CA ILE A 51 -5.80 2.41 -0.47
C ILE A 51 -4.84 1.28 -0.08
N ASN A 52 -4.74 0.23 -0.91
CA ASN A 52 -3.83 -0.88 -0.64
C ASN A 52 -2.37 -0.48 -0.88
N LEU A 53 -2.09 0.38 -1.87
CA LEU A 53 -0.75 0.96 -2.04
C LEU A 53 -0.35 1.81 -0.84
N LEU A 54 -1.26 2.64 -0.33
CA LEU A 54 -1.01 3.43 0.88
C LEU A 54 -0.76 2.53 2.10
N ASN A 55 -1.59 1.52 2.33
CA ASN A 55 -1.44 0.61 3.46
C ASN A 55 -0.14 -0.19 3.37
N LEU A 56 0.25 -0.60 2.16
CA LEU A 56 1.53 -1.26 1.92
C LEU A 56 2.71 -0.32 2.22
N LYS A 57 2.64 0.94 1.77
CA LYS A 57 3.64 1.97 2.11
C LYS A 57 3.78 2.15 3.62
N ILE A 58 2.66 2.28 4.34
CA ILE A 58 2.65 2.41 5.81
C ILE A 58 3.26 1.16 6.46
N SER A 59 2.93 -0.04 5.97
CA SER A 59 3.50 -1.30 6.46
C SER A 59 5.03 -1.35 6.34
N GLU A 60 5.56 -0.98 5.17
CA GLU A 60 7.00 -0.99 4.93
C GLU A 60 7.72 0.07 5.76
N LEU A 61 7.18 1.29 5.87
CA LEU A 61 7.73 2.33 6.74
C LEU A 61 7.75 1.90 8.22
N ALA A 62 6.74 1.17 8.68
CA ALA A 62 6.70 0.60 10.03
C ALA A 62 7.77 -0.48 10.22
N LYS A 63 7.95 -1.38 9.26
CA LYS A 63 9.02 -2.40 9.29
C LYS A 63 10.42 -1.76 9.27
N MET A 64 10.57 -0.62 8.59
CA MET A 64 11.81 0.16 8.55
C MET A 64 12.04 1.00 9.82
N GLY A 65 11.12 0.99 10.79
CA GLY A 65 11.24 1.74 12.04
C GLY A 65 11.15 3.25 11.86
N LYS A 66 10.42 3.73 10.85
CA LYS A 66 10.32 5.16 10.52
C LYS A 66 9.28 5.91 11.34
N PHE A 67 8.36 5.21 12.00
CA PHE A 67 7.37 5.82 12.87
C PHE A 67 7.88 5.92 14.31
N ASN A 68 7.67 7.10 14.91
CA ASN A 68 8.00 7.35 16.32
C ASN A 68 6.96 6.77 17.30
N LYS A 69 5.83 6.25 16.79
CA LYS A 69 4.74 5.66 17.56
C LYS A 69 4.23 4.38 16.88
N PRO A 70 3.58 3.46 17.62
CA PRO A 70 2.93 2.32 17.02
C PRO A 70 1.87 2.79 16.01
N VAL A 71 1.91 2.21 14.81
CA VAL A 71 0.91 2.43 13.76
C VAL A 71 0.12 1.15 13.59
N ASN A 72 -1.20 1.27 13.43
CA ASN A 72 -2.01 0.12 13.05
C ASN A 72 -1.78 -0.16 11.57
N VAL A 73 -1.23 -1.33 11.26
CA VAL A 73 -0.81 -1.67 9.91
C VAL A 73 -1.81 -2.64 9.30
N ASN A 74 -2.40 -2.25 8.18
CA ASN A 74 -3.15 -3.17 7.33
C ASN A 74 -2.20 -3.71 6.25
N ILE A 75 -2.11 -5.04 6.12
CA ILE A 75 -1.26 -5.69 5.11
C ILE A 75 -2.19 -6.21 4.00
N PRO A 76 -2.22 -5.57 2.82
CA PRO A 76 -3.05 -6.03 1.72
C PRO A 76 -2.54 -7.34 1.13
N GLN A 77 -3.41 -8.06 0.40
CA GLN A 77 -3.02 -9.23 -0.39
C GLN A 77 -2.17 -8.81 -1.58
N GLY A 78 -1.07 -9.52 -1.87
CA GLY A 78 -0.14 -9.16 -2.94
C GLY A 78 -0.73 -9.06 -4.35
N ASP A 79 -1.95 -9.57 -4.57
CA ASP A 79 -2.65 -9.58 -5.85
C ASP A 79 -3.75 -8.51 -5.97
N PHE A 80 -3.77 -7.48 -5.11
CA PHE A 80 -4.80 -6.44 -5.11
C PHE A 80 -4.93 -5.66 -6.45
N LEU A 81 -3.89 -5.65 -7.29
CA LEU A 81 -3.91 -5.06 -8.65
C LEU A 81 -4.14 -6.07 -9.78
N LYS A 82 -4.36 -7.36 -9.49
CA LYS A 82 -4.41 -8.42 -10.52
C LYS A 82 -5.48 -8.22 -11.58
N ASN A 83 -6.58 -7.56 -11.21
CA ASN A 83 -7.70 -7.24 -12.10
C ASN A 83 -7.78 -5.76 -12.42
N TYR A 84 -6.77 -4.96 -12.06
CA TYR A 84 -6.73 -3.55 -12.43
C TYR A 84 -6.62 -3.43 -13.96
N ARG A 85 -7.42 -2.54 -14.52
CA ARG A 85 -7.57 -2.32 -15.96
C ARG A 85 -7.46 -0.81 -16.19
N PRO A 86 -6.25 -0.26 -16.35
CA PRO A 86 -6.05 1.19 -16.50
C PRO A 86 -6.81 1.76 -17.70
N GLU A 87 -7.12 0.95 -18.71
CA GLU A 87 -7.94 1.33 -19.86
C GLU A 87 -9.43 1.59 -19.55
N HIS A 88 -9.91 1.23 -18.35
CA HIS A 88 -11.26 1.53 -17.87
C HIS A 88 -11.28 2.62 -16.79
N ASP A 89 -10.14 3.24 -16.48
CA ASP A 89 -10.11 4.45 -15.65
C ASP A 89 -10.56 5.63 -16.51
N ASP A 90 -11.88 5.73 -16.67
CA ASP A 90 -12.58 6.87 -17.24
C ASP A 90 -12.42 8.06 -16.30
N TYR A 91 -11.25 8.71 -16.31
CA TYR A 91 -11.06 10.03 -15.72
C TYR A 91 -11.81 11.06 -16.58
N TYR A 92 -13.09 11.28 -16.27
CA TYR A 92 -13.88 12.43 -16.71
C TYR A 92 -14.05 13.45 -15.57
#